data_AF-A0A349NEE3-F1
#
_entry.id   AF-A0A349NEE3-F1
#
_cell.length_a   1.000
_cell.length_b   1.000
_cell.length_c   1.000
_cell.angle_alpha   90.00
_cell.angle_beta   90.00
_cell.angle_gamma   90.00
#
_symmetry.space_group_name_H-M   'P 1'
#
loop_
_entity.id
_entity.type
_entity.pdbx_description
1 polymer ?
#
loop_
_entity_poly.entity_id
_entity_poly.type
_entity_poly.pdbx_seq_one_letter_code
_entity_poly.pdbx_strand_id
1 'polypeptide(L)'
;MAGMNVNAQEKKAVQVAFIYPVGTAGTNSVDYTNNFSFNIIGGINGGVNGFEFGSVANVNKGDINGCQISGVCNITSGNNKGGIISGVCNTSSGNSKGLLLSGVTNFVKGQSTGIEISGVANVSGSHEGLQLST
;
A
#
# COMPACT_ATOMS: atom_id res chain seq x y z
N MET A 1 4.07 -19.06 -20.32
CA MET A 1 3.75 -18.23 -19.14
C MET A 1 3.74 -16.78 -19.61
N ALA A 2 2.56 -16.20 -19.82
CA ALA A 2 2.45 -14.79 -20.20
C ALA A 2 2.80 -13.95 -18.96
N GLY A 3 3.83 -13.10 -19.07
CA GLY A 3 4.20 -12.17 -18.01
C GLY A 3 3.06 -11.18 -17.78
N MET A 4 2.49 -11.18 -16.58
CA MET A 4 1.60 -10.12 -16.15
C MET A 4 2.39 -8.81 -16.15
N ASN A 5 1.99 -7.88 -17.02
CA ASN A 5 2.51 -6.52 -17.04
C ASN A 5 2.11 -5.86 -15.70
N VAL A 6 3.05 -5.72 -14.78
CA VAL A 6 2.83 -5.25 -13.39
C VAL A 6 2.67 -3.73 -13.28
N ASN A 7 2.48 -3.02 -14.39
CA ASN A 7 2.20 -1.59 -14.40
C ASN A 7 0.75 -1.36 -14.79
N ALA A 8 -0.02 -0.75 -13.87
CA ALA A 8 -1.34 -0.23 -14.15
C ALA A 8 -1.30 0.66 -15.41
N GLN A 9 -2.14 0.34 -16.39
CA GLN A 9 -2.11 0.95 -17.72
C GLN A 9 -3.03 2.17 -17.81
N GLU A 10 -4.01 2.28 -16.91
CA GLU A 10 -5.05 3.32 -16.94
C GLU A 10 -5.19 4.04 -15.59
N LYS A 11 -5.52 5.33 -15.64
CA LYS A 11 -5.77 6.16 -14.45
C LYS A 11 -7.27 6.30 -14.21
N LYS A 12 -7.71 6.09 -12.98
CA LYS A 12 -9.10 6.27 -12.57
C LYS A 12 -9.17 7.23 -11.39
N ALA A 13 -10.16 8.13 -11.40
CA ALA A 13 -10.26 9.15 -10.36
C ALA A 13 -10.65 8.51 -9.01
N VAL A 14 -11.64 7.62 -9.00
CA VAL A 14 -12.20 7.05 -7.78
C VAL A 14 -12.50 5.56 -7.97
N GLN A 15 -12.14 4.76 -6.97
CA GLN A 15 -12.58 3.38 -6.79
C GLN A 15 -13.33 3.23 -5.47
N VAL A 16 -14.43 2.49 -5.52
CA VAL A 16 -15.09 1.94 -4.33
C VAL A 16 -15.18 0.42 -4.51
N ALA A 17 -14.78 -0.34 -3.49
CA ALA A 17 -14.88 -1.80 -3.46
C ALA A 17 -15.40 -2.27 -2.10
N PHE A 18 -16.33 -3.23 -2.11
CA PHE A 18 -16.72 -3.91 -0.88
C PHE A 18 -15.65 -4.94 -0.50
N ILE A 19 -15.39 -5.86 -1.42
CA ILE A 19 -14.30 -6.83 -1.36
C ILE A 19 -13.90 -7.11 -2.80
N TYR A 20 -12.63 -7.20 -3.16
CA TYR A 20 -12.25 -7.61 -4.51
C TYR A 20 -12.86 -8.98 -4.87
N PRO A 21 -13.49 -9.16 -6.05
CA PRO A 21 -13.67 -8.20 -7.15
C PRO A 21 -14.98 -7.39 -7.11
N VAL A 22 -15.80 -7.49 -6.07
CA VAL A 22 -17.04 -6.72 -5.89
C VAL A 22 -16.75 -5.24 -5.65
N GLY A 23 -16.72 -4.46 -6.73
CA GLY A 23 -16.49 -3.02 -6.70
C GLY A 23 -16.57 -2.38 -8.07
N THR A 24 -16.31 -1.07 -8.14
CA THR A 24 -16.46 -0.24 -9.35
C THR A 24 -15.55 -0.63 -10.53
N ALA A 25 -14.50 -1.42 -10.31
CA ALA A 25 -13.55 -1.84 -11.34
C ALA A 25 -13.48 -3.36 -11.52
N GLY A 26 -14.25 -4.14 -10.74
CA GLY A 26 -14.32 -5.58 -10.93
C GLY A 26 -12.96 -6.28 -10.80
N THR A 27 -12.75 -7.27 -11.67
CA THR A 27 -11.47 -7.96 -11.85
C THR A 27 -10.38 -7.08 -12.46
N ASN A 28 -10.74 -5.97 -13.10
CA ASN A 28 -9.79 -5.07 -13.77
C ASN A 28 -9.16 -4.07 -12.80
N SER A 29 -9.49 -4.14 -11.51
CA SER A 29 -8.96 -3.21 -10.49
C SER A 29 -7.42 -3.23 -10.43
N VAL A 30 -6.78 -4.35 -10.81
CA VAL A 30 -5.31 -4.49 -10.90
C VAL A 30 -4.67 -3.69 -12.05
N ASP A 31 -5.45 -3.27 -13.04
CA ASP A 31 -4.94 -2.54 -14.20
C ASP A 31 -5.04 -1.01 -14.02
N TYR A 32 -5.68 -0.56 -12.92
CA TYR A 32 -5.94 0.85 -12.64
C TYR A 32 -5.03 1.42 -11.55
N THR A 33 -4.47 2.60 -11.82
CA THR A 33 -3.96 3.51 -10.80
C THR A 33 -5.08 4.44 -10.37
N ASN A 34 -5.51 4.36 -9.11
CA ASN A 34 -6.61 5.17 -8.59
C ASN A 34 -6.08 6.42 -7.88
N ASN A 35 -6.68 7.60 -8.11
CA ASN A 35 -6.35 8.76 -7.27
C ASN A 35 -6.98 8.63 -5.88
N PHE A 36 -8.21 8.13 -5.82
CA PHE A 36 -8.93 7.84 -4.57
C PHE A 36 -9.44 6.40 -4.57
N SER A 37 -9.21 5.66 -3.49
CA SER A 37 -9.63 4.26 -3.34
C SER A 37 -10.28 4.05 -1.97
N PHE A 38 -11.50 3.51 -1.96
CA PHE A 38 -12.26 3.23 -0.74
C PHE A 38 -12.67 1.75 -0.71
N ASN A 39 -12.07 1.00 0.21
CA ASN A 39 -12.23 -0.44 0.34
C ASN A 39 -12.93 -0.78 1.66
N ILE A 40 -14.12 -1.39 1.61
CA ILE A 40 -14.90 -1.68 2.82
C ILE A 40 -14.33 -2.87 3.57
N ILE A 41 -13.94 -3.96 2.90
CA ILE A 41 -13.28 -5.10 3.53
C ILE A 41 -11.86 -5.18 2.96
N GLY A 42 -11.73 -5.38 1.65
CA GLY A 42 -10.42 -5.51 1.02
C GLY A 42 -10.45 -5.09 -0.44
N GLY A 43 -9.54 -4.20 -0.82
CA GLY A 43 -9.37 -3.77 -2.21
C GLY A 43 -8.07 -4.25 -2.81
N ILE A 44 -8.09 -4.47 -4.12
CA ILE A 44 -6.88 -4.69 -4.91
C ILE A 44 -6.82 -3.62 -5.99
N ASN A 45 -5.69 -2.92 -6.09
CA ASN A 45 -5.47 -1.88 -7.09
C ASN A 45 -4.17 -2.14 -7.86
N GLY A 46 -4.09 -1.63 -9.09
CA GLY A 46 -2.85 -1.56 -9.84
C GLY A 46 -1.88 -0.51 -9.29
N GLY A 47 -2.38 0.52 -8.62
CA GLY A 47 -1.59 1.53 -7.90
C GLY A 47 -2.50 2.62 -7.33
N VAL A 48 -1.91 3.56 -6.60
CA VAL A 48 -2.62 4.72 -6.03
C VAL A 48 -1.79 5.99 -6.19
N ASN A 49 -2.43 7.07 -6.63
CA ASN A 49 -1.83 8.40 -6.75
C ASN A 49 -2.70 9.46 -6.07
N GLY A 50 -2.72 9.42 -4.74
CA GLY A 50 -3.56 10.28 -3.91
C GLY A 50 -3.84 9.66 -2.55
N PHE A 51 -5.05 9.15 -2.35
CA PHE A 51 -5.49 8.61 -1.05
C PHE A 51 -6.18 7.26 -1.20
N GLU A 52 -5.85 6.33 -0.32
CA GLU A 52 -6.53 5.06 -0.21
C GLU A 52 -6.89 4.74 1.24
N PHE A 53 -8.13 4.34 1.43
CA PHE A 53 -8.67 3.89 2.71
C PHE A 53 -9.22 2.48 2.58
N GLY A 54 -8.84 1.60 3.51
CA GLY A 54 -9.36 0.25 3.61
C GLY A 54 -9.79 -0.07 5.04
N SER A 55 -11.03 -0.48 5.29
CA SER A 55 -11.43 -0.74 6.69
C SER A 55 -10.66 -1.93 7.29
N VAL A 56 -10.31 -2.94 6.49
CA VAL A 56 -9.44 -4.05 6.91
C VAL A 56 -8.12 -4.02 6.16
N ALA A 57 -8.14 -4.17 4.83
CA ALA A 57 -6.90 -4.30 4.06
C ALA A 57 -6.91 -3.56 2.72
N ASN A 58 -5.72 -3.07 2.32
CA ASN A 58 -5.45 -2.59 0.96
C ASN A 58 -4.32 -3.41 0.33
N VAL A 59 -4.47 -3.77 -0.94
CA VAL A 59 -3.44 -4.48 -1.70
C VAL A 59 -3.17 -3.75 -3.01
N ASN A 60 -1.92 -3.38 -3.23
CA ASN A 60 -1.48 -2.65 -4.41
C ASN A 60 -0.42 -3.45 -5.17
N LYS A 61 -0.65 -3.66 -6.47
CA LYS A 61 0.29 -4.38 -7.34
C LYS A 61 1.40 -3.51 -7.90
N GLY A 62 1.18 -2.21 -8.02
CA GLY A 62 2.17 -1.24 -8.46
C GLY A 62 2.47 -0.21 -7.39
N ASP A 63 2.83 0.99 -7.86
CA ASP A 63 3.36 2.06 -7.02
C ASP A 63 2.26 2.86 -6.30
N ILE A 64 2.67 3.45 -5.18
CA ILE A 64 1.85 4.33 -4.35
C ILE A 64 2.54 5.67 -4.21
N ASN A 65 1.85 6.71 -4.63
CA ASN A 65 2.25 8.10 -4.49
C ASN A 65 1.15 8.83 -3.72
N GLY A 66 1.26 8.86 -2.39
CA GLY A 66 0.25 9.45 -1.52
C GLY A 66 0.09 8.75 -0.17
N CYS A 67 -1.13 8.74 0.36
CA CYS A 67 -1.43 8.20 1.68
C CYS A 67 -2.31 6.94 1.60
N GLN A 68 -1.93 5.90 2.34
CA GLN A 68 -2.72 4.69 2.55
C GLN A 68 -3.04 4.53 4.03
N ILE A 69 -4.30 4.26 4.35
CA ILE A 69 -4.74 3.98 5.71
C ILE A 69 -5.57 2.70 5.69
N SER A 70 -5.26 1.78 6.60
CA SER A 70 -6.13 0.62 6.83
C SER A 70 -6.28 0.20 8.28
N GLY A 71 -7.35 -0.53 8.58
CA GLY A 71 -7.56 -1.03 9.94
C GLY A 71 -6.56 -2.13 10.33
N VAL A 72 -6.19 -3.01 9.40
CA VAL A 72 -5.30 -4.15 9.68
C VAL A 72 -4.00 -4.05 8.91
N CYS A 73 -4.03 -4.07 7.57
CA CYS A 73 -2.80 -4.13 6.80
C CYS A 73 -2.83 -3.39 5.46
N ASN A 74 -1.66 -2.91 5.04
CA ASN A 74 -1.42 -2.40 3.69
C ASN A 74 -0.31 -3.23 3.04
N ILE A 75 -0.54 -3.74 1.83
CA ILE A 75 0.43 -4.57 1.10
C ILE A 75 0.68 -3.94 -0.26
N THR A 76 1.90 -3.49 -0.52
CA THR A 76 2.29 -2.90 -1.80
C THR A 76 3.43 -3.69 -2.44
N SER A 77 3.26 -4.07 -3.71
CA SER A 77 4.28 -4.79 -4.47
C SER A 77 5.27 -3.85 -5.18
N GLY A 78 4.87 -2.60 -5.46
CA GLY A 78 5.73 -1.54 -5.98
C GLY A 78 6.38 -0.68 -4.89
N ASN A 79 6.78 0.52 -5.29
CA ASN A 79 7.36 1.53 -4.42
C ASN A 79 6.27 2.34 -3.70
N ASN A 80 6.58 2.78 -2.48
CA ASN A 80 5.76 3.69 -1.70
C ASN A 80 6.43 5.06 -1.59
N LYS A 81 5.67 6.12 -1.87
CA LYS A 81 6.07 7.50 -1.60
C LYS A 81 4.92 8.22 -0.90
N GLY A 82 5.09 8.46 0.39
CA GLY A 82 4.10 9.15 1.23
C GLY A 82 3.87 8.44 2.56
N GLY A 83 2.63 8.43 3.05
CA GLY A 83 2.28 7.94 4.39
C GLY A 83 1.49 6.63 4.34
N ILE A 84 2.00 5.57 4.96
CA ILE A 84 1.34 4.26 5.02
C ILE A 84 1.05 3.94 6.48
N ILE A 85 -0.23 3.81 6.83
CA ILE A 85 -0.70 3.64 8.21
C ILE A 85 -1.60 2.42 8.29
N SER A 86 -1.33 1.52 9.23
CA SER A 86 -2.20 0.38 9.52
C SER A 86 -2.25 0.05 11.00
N GLY A 87 -3.28 -0.68 11.44
CA GLY A 87 -3.36 -1.16 12.82
C GLY A 87 -2.38 -2.28 13.14
N VAL A 88 -2.02 -3.13 12.17
CA VAL A 88 -1.16 -4.30 12.41
C VAL A 88 0.12 -4.23 11.61
N CYS A 89 0.06 -4.24 10.27
CA CYS A 89 1.27 -4.30 9.46
C CYS A 89 1.22 -3.57 8.12
N ASN A 90 2.36 -3.00 7.74
CA ASN A 90 2.59 -2.46 6.40
C ASN A 90 3.70 -3.26 5.72
N THR A 91 3.47 -3.68 4.48
CA THR A 91 4.44 -4.41 3.65
C THR A 91 4.68 -3.69 2.34
N SER A 92 5.95 -3.51 1.97
CA SER A 92 6.39 -3.03 0.66
C SER A 92 7.45 -3.96 0.08
N SER A 93 7.24 -4.44 -1.15
CA SER A 93 8.27 -5.20 -1.88
C SER A 93 9.30 -4.29 -2.58
N GLY A 94 8.96 -3.02 -2.79
CA GLY A 94 9.85 -2.01 -3.37
C GLY A 94 10.54 -1.15 -2.29
N ASN A 95 10.92 0.06 -2.70
CA ASN A 95 11.42 1.09 -1.79
C ASN A 95 10.26 1.84 -1.14
N SER A 96 10.46 2.34 0.08
CA SER A 96 9.49 3.18 0.77
C SER A 96 10.12 4.52 1.15
N LYS A 97 9.46 5.62 0.82
CA LYS A 97 9.90 6.97 1.17
C LYS A 97 8.77 7.74 1.86
N GLY A 98 8.96 8.08 3.13
CA GLY A 98 8.00 8.86 3.92
C GLY A 98 7.76 8.27 5.31
N LEU A 99 6.48 8.12 5.69
CA LEU A 99 6.08 7.63 7.01
C LEU A 99 5.48 6.23 6.87
N LEU A 100 5.98 5.28 7.66
CA LEU A 100 5.35 3.98 7.88
C LEU A 100 4.99 3.87 9.36
N LEU A 101 3.70 3.71 9.65
CA LEU A 101 3.19 3.54 11.00
C LEU A 101 2.33 2.27 11.06
N SER A 102 2.70 1.35 11.94
CA SER A 102 1.92 0.15 12.21
C SER A 102 1.86 -0.15 13.70
N GLY A 103 0.87 -0.92 14.16
CA GLY A 103 0.84 -1.37 15.55
C GLY A 103 1.86 -2.48 15.84
N VAL A 104 2.22 -3.30 14.85
CA VAL A 104 3.07 -4.48 15.05
C VAL A 104 4.32 -4.42 14.19
N THR A 105 4.20 -4.39 12.85
CA THR A 105 5.37 -4.51 11.97
C THR A 105 5.30 -3.67 10.71
N ASN A 106 6.38 -2.96 10.41
CA ASN A 106 6.64 -2.45 9.07
C ASN A 106 7.70 -3.33 8.39
N PHE A 107 7.44 -3.74 7.15
CA PHE A 107 8.36 -4.54 6.34
C PHE A 107 8.57 -3.87 4.98
N VAL A 108 9.81 -3.51 4.65
CA VAL A 108 10.21 -2.91 3.38
C VAL A 108 11.35 -3.72 2.79
N LYS A 109 11.11 -4.48 1.74
CA LYS A 109 12.19 -5.32 1.16
C LYS A 109 13.36 -4.49 0.60
N GLY A 110 13.06 -3.31 0.05
CA GLY A 110 14.05 -2.38 -0.49
C GLY A 110 14.62 -1.41 0.57
N GLN A 111 14.95 -0.21 0.11
CA GLN A 111 15.35 0.90 0.98
C GLN A 111 14.13 1.58 1.58
N SER A 112 14.21 1.91 2.87
CA SER A 112 13.27 2.78 3.56
C SER A 112 13.94 4.11 3.89
N THR A 113 13.36 5.22 3.42
CA THR A 113 13.85 6.58 3.69
C THR A 113 12.77 7.38 4.40
N GLY A 114 12.98 7.77 5.65
CA GLY A 114 12.04 8.58 6.43
C GLY A 114 11.82 8.06 7.84
N ILE A 115 10.56 7.88 8.24
CA ILE A 115 10.17 7.50 9.59
C ILE A 115 9.45 6.16 9.57
N GLU A 116 9.95 5.18 10.33
CA GLU A 116 9.30 3.90 10.56
C GLU A 116 8.99 3.72 12.05
N ILE A 117 7.72 3.53 12.39
CA ILE A 117 7.26 3.33 13.76
C ILE A 117 6.40 2.08 13.80
N SER A 118 6.74 1.16 14.70
CA SER A 118 5.94 -0.03 14.99
C SER A 118 6.07 -0.45 16.45
N GLY A 119 5.17 -1.32 16.92
CA GLY A 119 5.23 -1.84 18.29
C GLY A 119 6.17 -3.03 18.48
N VAL A 120 6.61 -3.71 17.40
CA VAL A 120 7.46 -4.91 17.53
C VAL A 120 8.68 -4.85 16.64
N ALA A 121 8.52 -4.56 15.34
CA ALA A 121 9.66 -4.58 14.43
C ALA A 121 9.46 -3.70 13.21
N ASN A 122 10.49 -2.94 12.86
CA ASN A 122 10.63 -2.40 11.51
C ASN A 122 11.76 -3.18 10.84
N VAL A 123 11.48 -3.74 9.66
CA VAL A 123 12.44 -4.54 8.89
C VAL A 123 12.56 -3.93 7.52
N SER A 124 13.74 -3.38 7.22
CA SER A 124 14.05 -2.83 5.90
C SER A 124 15.38 -3.35 5.37
N GLY A 125 15.50 -3.45 4.03
CA GLY A 125 16.76 -3.88 3.41
C GLY A 125 17.90 -2.89 3.68
N SER A 126 17.58 -1.60 3.65
CA SER A 126 18.39 -0.53 4.24
C SER A 126 17.48 0.57 4.76
N HIS A 127 17.94 1.30 5.78
CA HIS A 127 17.18 2.38 6.39
C HIS A 127 17.98 3.69 6.42
N GLU A 128 17.32 4.79 6.04
CA GLU A 128 17.84 6.15 6.18
C GLU A 128 16.78 7.04 6.84
N GLY A 129 16.98 7.39 8.11
CA GLY A 129 16.07 8.23 8.88
C GLY A 129 15.86 7.72 10.30
N LEU A 130 14.64 7.85 10.79
CA LEU A 130 14.25 7.45 12.14
C LEU A 130 13.51 6.11 12.13
N GLN A 131 14.00 5.17 12.92
CA GLN A 131 13.35 3.89 13.16
C GLN A 131 13.08 3.73 14.66
N LEU A 132 11.82 3.53 15.02
CA LEU A 132 11.40 3.28 16.40
C LEU A 132 10.55 2.02 16.49
N SER A 133 10.97 1.10 17.35
CA SER A 133 10.20 -0.06 17.76
C SER A 133 10.52 -0.39 19.22
N THR A 134 9.54 -0.91 19.95
CA THR A 134 9.71 -1.51 21.29
C THR A 134 10.31 -2.89 21.19
#